data_AF-A0A511DT20-F1
#
_entry.id   AF-A0A511DT20-F1
#
_cell.length_a   1.000
_cell.length_b   1.000
_cell.length_c   1.000
_cell.angle_alpha   90.00
_cell.angle_beta   90.00
_cell.angle_gamma   90.00
#
_symmetry.space_group_name_H-M   'P 1'
#
loop_
_entity.id
_entity.type
_entity.pdbx_description
1 polymer ?
#
loop_
_entity_poly.entity_id
_entity_poly.type
_entity_poly.pdbx_seq_one_letter_code
_entity_poly.pdbx_strand_id
1 'polypeptide(L)'
;MAVATQAQFKEALGSEEKFNEFISDYFKSHKVLTGNYDDGIYFENWQVHLDSEEGLVITLVTGSYTGQAFPIKDTEHLSVEDFRQLILNKKFADKSKSLSDVFHMAADTIA
;
A
#
# COMPACT_ATOMS: atom_id res chain seq x y z
N MET A 1 -9.57 7.60 -18.44
CA MET A 1 -9.45 7.79 -16.98
C MET A 1 -8.00 8.15 -16.71
N ALA A 2 -7.75 9.21 -15.96
CA ALA A 2 -6.37 9.64 -15.69
C ALA A 2 -5.69 8.57 -14.84
N VAL A 3 -4.47 8.18 -15.22
CA VAL A 3 -3.60 7.38 -14.34
C VAL A 3 -3.43 8.22 -13.08
N ALA A 4 -3.96 7.74 -11.96
CA ALA A 4 -3.74 8.41 -10.70
C ALA A 4 -2.22 8.51 -10.47
N THR A 5 -1.76 9.66 -10.00
CA THR A 5 -0.34 9.95 -9.81
C THR A 5 0.04 9.83 -8.34
N GLN A 6 1.30 9.47 -8.05
CA GLN A 6 1.82 9.45 -6.68
C GLN A 6 1.58 10.78 -5.94
N ALA A 7 1.59 11.91 -6.66
CA ALA A 7 1.27 13.22 -6.11
C ALA A 7 -0.20 13.32 -5.64
N GLN A 8 -1.16 12.81 -6.42
CA GLN A 8 -2.57 12.79 -6.04
C GLN A 8 -2.83 11.91 -4.82
N PHE A 9 -2.16 10.75 -4.72
CA PHE A 9 -2.26 9.92 -3.52
C PHE A 9 -1.68 10.61 -2.28
N LYS A 10 -0.51 11.23 -2.41
CA LYS A 10 0.09 12.01 -1.33
C LYS A 10 -0.79 13.19 -0.90
N GLU A 11 -1.44 13.86 -1.84
CA GLU A 11 -2.42 14.91 -1.51
C GLU A 11 -3.64 14.34 -0.79
N ALA A 12 -4.16 13.21 -1.28
CA ALA A 12 -5.33 12.55 -0.71
C ALA A 12 -5.11 12.11 0.74
N LEU A 13 -3.90 11.68 1.10
CA LEU A 13 -3.53 11.34 2.49
C LEU A 13 -3.80 12.48 3.50
N GLY A 14 -3.85 13.74 3.05
CA GLY A 14 -4.09 14.89 3.89
C GLY A 14 -5.52 14.99 4.47
N SER A 15 -6.48 14.21 3.96
CA SER A 15 -7.87 14.24 4.42
C SER A 15 -8.50 12.85 4.30
N GLU A 16 -9.25 12.43 5.33
CA GLU A 16 -10.03 11.18 5.31
C GLU A 16 -10.98 11.13 4.11
N GLU A 17 -11.75 12.20 3.86
CA GLU A 17 -12.71 12.27 2.76
C GLU A 17 -12.02 12.14 1.40
N LYS A 18 -10.97 12.95 1.16
CA LYS A 18 -10.20 12.88 -0.10
C LYS A 18 -9.54 11.53 -0.29
N PHE A 19 -9.01 10.93 0.77
CA PHE A 19 -8.39 9.61 0.71
C PHE A 19 -9.41 8.52 0.39
N ASN A 20 -10.58 8.58 1.01
CA ASN A 20 -11.66 7.64 0.75
C ASN A 20 -12.15 7.73 -0.70
N GLU A 21 -12.37 8.94 -1.21
CA GLU A 21 -12.73 9.14 -2.62
C GLU A 21 -11.63 8.65 -3.55
N PHE A 22 -10.37 8.98 -3.26
CA PHE A 22 -9.21 8.56 -4.05
C PHE A 22 -9.10 7.03 -4.13
N ILE A 23 -9.13 6.35 -2.98
CA ILE A 23 -9.02 4.90 -2.88
C ILE A 23 -10.20 4.22 -3.58
N SER A 24 -11.42 4.71 -3.34
CA SER A 24 -12.62 4.19 -3.99
C SER A 24 -12.57 4.36 -5.50
N ASP A 25 -12.07 5.50 -6.02
CA ASP A 25 -11.95 5.72 -7.47
C ASP A 25 -10.82 4.89 -8.09
N TYR A 26 -9.69 4.78 -7.39
CA TYR A 26 -8.56 3.95 -7.80
C TYR A 26 -8.99 2.49 -8.00
N PHE A 27 -9.67 1.91 -7.01
CA PHE A 27 -10.09 0.50 -7.04
C PHE A 27 -11.26 0.20 -7.98
N LYS A 28 -11.96 1.21 -8.52
CA LYS A 28 -12.92 1.00 -9.62
C LYS A 28 -12.23 0.58 -10.92
N SER A 29 -11.00 1.03 -11.13
CA SER A 29 -10.25 0.85 -12.39
C SER A 29 -9.01 -0.03 -12.24
N HIS A 30 -8.54 -0.25 -11.01
CA HIS A 30 -7.37 -1.05 -10.68
C HIS A 30 -7.75 -2.09 -9.63
N LYS A 31 -7.21 -3.30 -9.71
CA LYS A 31 -7.56 -4.35 -8.73
C LYS A 31 -6.69 -4.26 -7.50
N VAL A 32 -5.49 -3.70 -7.65
CA VAL A 32 -4.47 -3.76 -6.61
C VAL A 32 -3.65 -2.47 -6.51
N LEU A 33 -3.29 -2.10 -5.29
CA LEU A 33 -2.29 -1.10 -4.98
C LEU A 33 -1.11 -1.83 -4.32
N THR A 34 0.11 -1.63 -4.82
CA THR A 34 1.28 -2.36 -4.35
C THR A 34 2.33 -1.42 -3.79
N GLY A 35 3.07 -1.85 -2.78
CA GLY A 35 4.25 -1.13 -2.29
C GLY A 35 5.41 -2.08 -2.07
N ASN A 36 6.63 -1.62 -2.30
CA ASN A 36 7.83 -2.41 -2.06
C ASN A 36 8.91 -1.57 -1.38
N TYR A 37 9.40 -2.08 -0.27
CA TYR A 37 10.58 -1.56 0.41
C TYR A 37 11.65 -2.64 0.42
N ASP A 38 12.88 -2.29 0.06
CA ASP A 38 14.04 -3.18 0.06
C ASP A 38 15.29 -2.35 0.35
N ASP A 39 16.10 -2.79 1.34
CA ASP A 39 17.37 -2.16 1.71
C ASP A 39 18.60 -3.06 1.49
N GLY A 40 18.43 -4.17 0.76
CA GLY A 40 19.44 -5.19 0.49
C GLY A 40 19.66 -6.20 1.62
N ILE A 41 19.06 -6.00 2.78
CA ILE A 41 19.11 -6.93 3.93
C ILE A 41 17.71 -7.41 4.29
N TYR A 42 16.72 -6.54 4.16
CA TYR A 42 15.32 -6.75 4.51
C TYR A 42 14.42 -6.22 3.42
N PHE A 43 13.29 -6.89 3.21
CA PHE A 43 12.26 -6.45 2.28
C PHE A 43 10.85 -6.50 2.89
N GLU A 44 9.99 -5.60 2.42
CA GLU A 44 8.55 -5.61 2.65
C GLU A 44 7.81 -5.47 1.32
N ASN A 45 6.92 -6.41 1.03
CA ASN A 45 5.99 -6.31 -0.08
C ASN A 45 4.57 -6.11 0.45
N TRP A 46 3.96 -5.02 0.02
CA TRP A 46 2.61 -4.62 0.36
C TRP A 46 1.70 -4.82 -0.84
N GLN A 47 0.56 -5.45 -0.60
CA GLN A 47 -0.50 -5.59 -1.59
C GLN A 47 -1.82 -5.21 -0.94
N VAL A 48 -2.53 -4.25 -1.52
CA VAL A 48 -3.81 -3.75 -1.02
C VAL A 48 -4.84 -3.94 -2.11
N HIS A 49 -5.97 -4.55 -1.78
CA HIS A 49 -7.10 -4.68 -2.68
C HIS A 49 -8.39 -4.37 -1.93
N LEU A 50 -9.41 -3.98 -2.69
CA LEU A 50 -10.75 -3.77 -2.16
C LEU A 50 -11.46 -5.11 -2.03
N ASP A 51 -11.93 -5.41 -0.83
CA ASP A 51 -12.86 -6.50 -0.56
C ASP A 51 -14.26 -5.94 -0.35
N SER A 52 -15.24 -6.54 -1.03
CA SER A 52 -16.61 -6.01 -1.07
C SER A 52 -17.41 -6.25 0.21
N GLU A 53 -16.94 -7.13 1.10
CA GLU A 53 -17.59 -7.44 2.38
C GLU A 53 -16.87 -6.76 3.56
N GLU A 54 -15.54 -6.62 3.49
CA GLU A 54 -14.70 -6.24 4.65
C GLU A 54 -13.86 -4.96 4.46
N GLY A 55 -14.00 -4.24 3.35
CA GLY A 55 -13.30 -2.97 3.12
C GLY A 55 -11.99 -3.14 2.35
N LEU A 56 -10.83 -2.84 2.97
CA LEU A 56 -9.53 -3.05 2.34
C LEU A 56 -8.83 -4.25 2.96
N VAL A 57 -8.30 -5.12 2.12
CA VAL A 57 -7.43 -6.21 2.53
C VAL A 57 -6.01 -5.83 2.20
N ILE A 58 -5.17 -5.73 3.23
CA ILE A 58 -3.74 -5.55 3.10
C ILE A 58 -3.04 -6.89 3.30
N THR A 59 -2.10 -7.19 2.42
CA THR A 59 -1.20 -8.33 2.55
C THR A 59 0.22 -7.79 2.61
N LEU A 60 0.90 -8.11 3.71
CA LEU A 60 2.29 -7.80 3.94
C LEU A 60 3.11 -9.08 3.85
N VAL A 61 4.13 -9.08 3.01
CA VAL A 61 5.14 -10.14 2.98
C VAL A 61 6.49 -9.53 3.38
N THR A 62 7.01 -9.93 4.54
CA THR A 62 8.32 -9.49 5.03
C THR A 62 9.34 -10.61 4.95
N GLY A 63 10.60 -10.27 4.73
CA GLY A 63 11.68 -11.26 4.72
C GLY A 63 13.05 -10.62 4.85
N SER A 64 14.07 -11.45 5.07
CA SER A 64 15.45 -10.99 5.17
C SER A 64 16.36 -11.84 4.28
N TYR A 65 17.30 -11.17 3.61
CA TYR A 65 18.31 -11.80 2.75
C TYR A 65 19.51 -12.36 3.54
N THR A 66 19.67 -11.97 4.80
CA THR A 66 20.80 -12.39 5.65
C THR A 66 20.48 -13.58 6.55
N GLY A 67 19.21 -14.02 6.59
CA GLY A 67 18.75 -15.17 7.37
C GLY A 67 18.17 -16.28 6.49
N GLN A 68 18.19 -17.52 7.00
CA GLN A 68 17.58 -18.69 6.36
C GLN A 68 16.05 -18.79 6.58
N ALA A 69 15.44 -17.74 7.14
CA ALA A 69 14.02 -17.74 7.49
C ALA A 69 13.16 -17.50 6.24
N PHE A 70 12.07 -18.26 6.13
CA PHE A 70 11.08 -18.04 5.07
C PHE A 70 10.40 -16.68 5.24
N PRO A 71 10.01 -16.03 4.14
CA PRO A 71 9.22 -14.82 4.20
C PRO A 71 7.94 -15.05 5.00
N ILE A 72 7.62 -14.11 5.89
CA ILE A 72 6.39 -14.14 6.68
C ILE A 72 5.34 -13.39 5.89
N LYS A 73 4.18 -14.02 5.70
CA LYS A 73 3.01 -13.40 5.09
C LYS A 73 1.98 -13.13 6.18
N ASP A 74 1.53 -11.89 6.25
CA ASP A 74 0.48 -11.42 7.12
C ASP A 74 -0.62 -10.76 6.28
N THR A 75 -1.88 -11.04 6.59
CA THR A 75 -3.04 -10.47 5.89
C THR A 75 -3.97 -9.88 6.93
N GLU A 76 -4.29 -8.59 6.76
CA GLU A 76 -5.16 -7.85 7.67
C GLU A 76 -6.30 -7.20 6.88
N HIS A 77 -7.47 -7.13 7.53
CA HIS A 77 -8.66 -6.46 7.01
C HIS A 77 -8.80 -5.14 7.76
N LEU A 78 -8.94 -4.05 7.03
CA LEU A 78 -8.90 -2.72 7.61
C LEU A 78 -9.77 -1.75 6.83
N SER A 79 -10.29 -0.74 7.53
CA SER A 79 -11.07 0.32 6.89
C SER A 79 -10.17 1.23 6.04
N VAL A 80 -10.78 2.02 5.16
CA VAL A 80 -10.04 3.00 4.35
C VAL A 80 -9.33 4.03 5.22
N GLU A 81 -9.91 4.41 6.36
CA GLU A 81 -9.26 5.34 7.29
C GLU A 81 -8.13 4.67 8.08
N ASP A 82 -8.29 3.42 8.52
CA ASP A 82 -7.20 2.67 9.15
C ASP A 82 -6.01 2.52 8.19
N PHE A 83 -6.29 2.29 6.91
CA PHE A 83 -5.26 2.28 5.87
C PHE A 83 -4.55 3.62 5.76
N ARG A 84 -5.30 4.73 5.75
CA ARG A 84 -4.74 6.09 5.72
C ARG A 84 -3.81 6.32 6.90
N GLN A 85 -4.26 5.96 8.11
CA GLN A 85 -3.46 6.07 9.32
C GLN A 85 -2.22 5.19 9.26
N LEU A 86 -2.32 3.96 8.76
CA LEU A 86 -1.18 3.07 8.59
C LEU A 86 -0.13 3.68 7.65
N ILE A 87 -0.55 4.28 6.53
CA ILE A 87 0.34 4.99 5.60
C ILE A 87 1.01 6.21 6.24
N LEU A 88 0.26 7.00 7.01
CA LEU A 88 0.79 8.20 7.67
C LEU A 88 1.76 7.89 8.81
N ASN A 89 1.50 6.82 9.56
CA ASN A 89 2.24 6.51 10.77
C ASN A 89 3.40 5.52 10.54
N LYS A 90 3.34 4.68 9.50
CA LYS A 90 4.39 3.69 9.26
C LYS A 90 5.62 4.32 8.60
N LYS A 91 6.73 4.23 9.33
CA LYS A 91 8.08 4.61 8.88
C LYS A 91 8.96 3.37 8.77
N PHE A 92 9.79 3.32 7.75
CA PHE A 92 10.77 2.25 7.59
C PHE A 92 12.02 2.49 8.43
N ALA A 93 12.91 1.49 8.46
CA ALA A 93 14.22 1.61 9.07
C ALA A 93 15.03 2.77 8.45
N ASP A 94 14.91 2.95 7.13
CA ASP A 94 15.36 4.17 6.47
C ASP A 94 14.41 5.34 6.79
N LYS A 95 14.90 6.29 7.60
CA LYS A 95 14.16 7.50 8.00
C LYS A 95 13.80 8.41 6.83
N SER A 96 14.38 8.19 5.65
CA SER A 96 14.05 8.90 4.41
C SER A 96 12.89 8.27 3.64
N LYS A 97 12.43 7.07 4.03
CA LYS A 97 11.32 6.35 3.40
C LYS A 97 10.15 6.23 4.36
N SER A 98 9.00 6.79 3.97
CA SER A 98 7.71 6.50 4.60
C SER A 98 6.94 5.46 3.79
N LEU A 99 5.94 4.83 4.39
CA LEU A 99 5.07 3.90 3.66
C LEU A 99 4.41 4.57 2.44
N SER A 100 4.11 5.87 2.53
CA SER A 100 3.58 6.64 1.38
C SER A 100 4.55 6.80 0.21
N ASP A 101 5.85 6.66 0.44
CA ASP A 101 6.89 6.81 -0.59
C ASP A 101 7.11 5.53 -1.40
N VAL A 102 6.76 4.38 -0.83
CA VAL A 102 6.99 3.07 -1.46
C VAL A 102 5.76 2.51 -2.14
N PHE A 103 4.60 3.14 -1.94
CA PHE A 103 3.39 2.77 -2.68
C PHE A 103 3.51 3.21 -4.14
N HIS A 104 3.26 2.25 -5.02
CA HIS A 104 3.20 2.42 -6.45
C HIS A 104 1.78 2.11 -6.91
N MET A 105 1.21 3.03 -7.68
CA MET A 105 -0.06 2.77 -8.36
C MET A 105 0.21 1.78 -9.48
N ALA A 106 -0.17 0.53 -9.23
CA ALA A 106 -0.09 -0.51 -10.21
C ALA A 106 -1.15 -0.21 -11.28
N ALA A 107 -0.71 0.15 -12.48
CA ALA A 107 -1.57 0.01 -13.64
C ALA A 107 -1.80 -1.50 -13.78
N ASP A 108 -2.99 -1.99 -13.45
CA ASP A 108 -3.43 -3.33 -13.84
C ASP A 108 -3.36 -3.35 -15.38
N THR A 109 -2.24 -3.82 -15.94
CA THR A 109 -2.19 -4.25 -17.33
C THR A 109 -3.13 -5.43 -17.41
N ILE A 110 -4.32 -5.17 -17.94
CA ILE A 110 -5.23 -6.18 -18.47
C ILE A 110 -4.39 -7.03 -19.43
N ALA A 111 -4.05 -8.24 -19.01
CA ALA A 111 -3.63 -9.32 -19.89
C ALA A 111 -4.88 -10.04 -20.40
#